data_AF-A0A7S4J0Z0-F1
#
_entry.id   AF-A0A7S4J0Z0-F1
#
_cell.length_a   1.000
_cell.length_b   1.000
_cell.length_c   1.000
_cell.angle_alpha   90.00
_cell.angle_beta   90.00
_cell.angle_gamma   90.00
#
_symmetry.space_group_name_H-M   'P 1'
#
loop_
_entity.id
_entity.type
_entity.pdbx_description
1 polymer ?
#
loop_
_entity_poly.entity_id
_entity_poly.type
_entity_poly.pdbx_seq_one_letter_code
_entity_poly.pdbx_strand_id
1 'polypeptide(L)'
;DAAFLRYAVGLSALGVAYLHVQDGVGNGAASTWFGKVTTDGFHGKCEPVTLAKLRSVFTSGGLIGNGGYTAESAAARIGSGDATAISFGRSYMNNPDLAERFKAGAPLEPLPPQE
;
A
#
# COMPACT_ATOMS: atom_id res chain seq x y z
N ASP A 1 -7.82 -12.77 7.69
CA ASP A 1 -6.38 -13.07 7.86
C ASP A 1 -5.87 -14.42 7.39
N ALA A 2 -6.27 -15.56 7.97
CA ALA A 2 -5.62 -16.85 7.65
C ALA A 2 -5.63 -17.23 6.16
N ALA A 3 -6.68 -16.89 5.41
CA ALA A 3 -6.78 -17.20 3.99
C ALA A 3 -5.76 -16.43 3.13
N PHE A 4 -5.61 -15.12 3.33
CA PHE A 4 -4.67 -14.30 2.55
C PHE A 4 -3.22 -14.70 2.79
N LEU A 5 -2.86 -14.99 4.04
CA LEU A 5 -1.50 -15.46 4.36
C LEU A 5 -1.21 -16.82 3.71
N ARG A 6 -2.19 -17.74 3.70
CA ARG A 6 -2.06 -19.02 3.01
C ARG A 6 -1.83 -18.86 1.50
N TYR A 7 -2.56 -17.95 0.85
CA TYR A 7 -2.34 -17.66 -0.57
C TYR A 7 -0.97 -17.03 -0.81
N ALA A 8 -0.51 -16.13 0.07
CA ALA A 8 0.81 -15.53 -0.03
C ALA A 8 1.93 -16.59 0.05
N VAL A 9 1.83 -17.58 0.94
CA VAL A 9 2.77 -18.73 0.98
C VAL A 9 2.79 -19.46 -0.36
N GLY A 10 1.61 -19.78 -0.92
CA GLY A 10 1.51 -20.48 -2.20
C GLY A 10 2.11 -19.68 -3.36
N LEU A 11 1.79 -18.39 -3.45
CA LEU A 11 2.37 -17.48 -4.45
C LEU A 11 3.88 -17.34 -4.28
N SER A 12 4.38 -17.36 -3.05
CA SER A 12 5.81 -17.37 -2.79
C SER A 12 6.47 -18.65 -3.32
N ALA A 13 5.88 -19.81 -3.06
CA ALA A 13 6.42 -21.08 -3.56
C ALA A 13 6.42 -21.17 -5.10
N LEU A 14 5.48 -20.48 -5.76
CA LEU A 14 5.44 -20.36 -7.21
C LEU A 14 6.51 -19.41 -7.78
N GLY A 15 7.18 -18.61 -6.95
CA GLY A 15 8.23 -17.70 -7.39
C GLY A 15 7.72 -16.56 -8.25
N VAL A 16 6.50 -16.07 -8.01
CA VAL A 16 5.97 -14.91 -8.75
C VAL A 16 6.85 -13.68 -8.55
N ALA A 17 6.95 -12.82 -9.58
CA ALA A 17 7.84 -11.67 -9.56
C ALA A 17 7.51 -10.69 -8.41
N TYR A 18 6.22 -10.44 -8.18
CA TYR A 18 5.76 -9.62 -7.07
C TYR A 18 4.34 -9.97 -6.63
N LEU A 19 4.00 -9.57 -5.40
CA LEU A 19 2.65 -9.53 -4.87
C LEU A 19 2.31 -8.05 -4.58
N HIS A 20 1.21 -7.56 -5.15
CA HIS A 20 0.77 -6.18 -4.99
C HIS A 20 -0.55 -6.14 -4.24
N VAL A 21 -0.58 -5.46 -3.10
CA VAL A 21 -1.72 -5.49 -2.17
C VAL A 21 -2.15 -4.09 -1.75
N GLN A 22 -3.43 -3.98 -1.42
CA GLN A 22 -3.95 -2.82 -0.70
C GLN A 22 -3.63 -3.02 0.79
N ASP A 23 -2.72 -2.21 1.31
CA ASP A 23 -2.19 -2.33 2.67
C ASP A 23 -3.14 -1.64 3.66
N GLY A 24 -3.87 -2.46 4.43
CA GLY A 24 -4.67 -2.00 5.55
C GLY A 24 -5.66 -0.88 5.25
N VAL A 25 -6.51 -0.99 4.22
CA VAL A 25 -7.66 -0.08 3.97
C VAL A 25 -8.94 -0.64 4.61
N GLY A 26 -9.81 0.18 5.22
CA GLY A 26 -10.97 -0.29 6.00
C GLY A 26 -12.04 0.72 6.46
N ASN A 27 -13.19 0.19 6.90
CA ASN A 27 -14.37 0.96 7.30
C ASN A 27 -14.17 1.67 8.66
N GLY A 28 -14.76 2.86 8.84
CA GLY A 28 -14.61 3.69 10.05
C GLY A 28 -13.49 4.72 9.99
N ALA A 29 -12.68 4.72 8.92
CA ALA A 29 -11.91 5.88 8.53
C ALA A 29 -12.87 7.04 8.30
N ALA A 30 -12.61 8.21 8.91
CA ALA A 30 -13.33 9.44 8.64
C ALA A 30 -13.11 9.84 7.17
N SER A 31 -13.95 9.24 6.34
CA SER A 31 -14.24 9.48 4.93
C SER A 31 -13.07 9.39 3.95
N THR A 32 -13.30 8.41 3.06
CA THR A 32 -12.84 8.29 1.68
C THR A 32 -11.47 7.66 1.50
N TRP A 33 -11.42 6.85 0.44
CA TRP A 33 -10.30 6.23 -0.28
C TRP A 33 -8.93 6.94 -0.16
N PHE A 34 -8.84 8.22 0.24
CA PHE A 34 -7.75 9.21 0.13
C PHE A 34 -6.97 9.39 1.46
N GLY A 35 -5.84 8.70 1.59
CA GLY A 35 -4.77 9.11 2.51
C GLY A 35 -5.03 8.92 4.01
N LYS A 36 -4.95 7.68 4.53
CA LYS A 36 -4.46 7.41 5.90
C LYS A 36 -4.24 5.92 6.20
N VAL A 37 -3.47 5.68 7.26
CA VAL A 37 -2.60 4.50 7.53
C VAL A 37 -3.09 3.63 8.72
N THR A 38 -4.34 3.73 9.15
CA THR A 38 -4.87 2.90 10.26
C THR A 38 -6.32 2.51 9.97
N THR A 39 -6.62 1.24 9.76
CA THR A 39 -7.99 0.79 9.45
C THR A 39 -8.31 -0.59 9.99
N ASP A 40 -9.61 -0.88 10.10
CA ASP A 40 -10.19 -2.16 10.54
C ASP A 40 -10.46 -3.14 9.36
N GLY A 41 -9.79 -2.95 8.22
CA GLY A 41 -9.95 -3.78 7.00
C GLY A 41 -11.16 -3.40 6.12
N PHE A 42 -11.07 -3.68 4.80
CA PHE A 42 -11.84 -3.00 3.74
C PHE A 42 -13.35 -2.98 3.99
N HIS A 43 -13.86 -4.10 4.50
CA HIS A 43 -15.27 -4.31 4.81
C HIS A 43 -15.56 -4.38 6.32
N GLY A 44 -14.56 -4.24 7.20
CA GLY A 44 -14.71 -4.34 8.65
C GLY A 44 -15.19 -5.70 9.16
N LYS A 45 -15.02 -6.77 8.37
CA LYS A 45 -15.46 -8.15 8.73
C LYS A 45 -14.32 -9.09 9.06
N CYS A 46 -13.08 -8.61 8.96
CA CYS A 46 -11.91 -9.33 9.37
C CYS A 46 -10.81 -8.34 9.69
N GLU A 47 -9.83 -8.81 10.46
CA GLU A 47 -8.56 -8.11 10.63
C GLU A 47 -7.99 -7.68 9.27
N PRO A 48 -7.36 -6.50 9.20
CA PRO A 48 -6.67 -6.06 8.00
C PRO A 48 -5.42 -6.92 7.76
N VAL A 49 -5.24 -7.26 6.49
CA VAL A 49 -3.97 -7.76 6.00
C VAL A 49 -3.02 -6.57 5.87
N THR A 50 -1.84 -6.69 6.48
CA THR A 50 -0.79 -5.67 6.43
C THR A 50 0.43 -6.18 5.67
N LEU A 51 1.23 -5.25 5.15
CA LEU A 51 2.52 -5.58 4.53
C LEU A 51 3.43 -6.38 5.46
N ALA A 52 3.54 -5.99 6.73
CA ALA A 52 4.36 -6.70 7.71
C ALA A 52 3.90 -8.17 7.89
N LYS A 53 2.57 -8.41 8.01
CA LYS A 53 2.02 -9.77 8.10
C LYS A 53 2.34 -10.57 6.83
N LEU A 54 2.14 -9.99 5.64
CA LEU A 54 2.43 -10.64 4.37
C LEU A 54 3.91 -10.91 4.18
N ARG A 55 4.79 -9.98 4.56
CA ARG A 55 6.22 -10.11 4.38
C ARG A 55 6.81 -11.27 5.18
N SER A 56 6.21 -11.61 6.32
CA SER A 56 6.63 -12.77 7.12
C SER A 56 6.38 -14.12 6.43
N VAL A 57 5.51 -14.19 5.42
CA VAL A 57 5.12 -15.46 4.76
C VAL A 57 5.37 -15.48 3.24
N PHE A 58 5.29 -14.33 2.58
CA PHE A 58 5.77 -14.14 1.21
C PHE A 58 7.26 -13.83 1.34
N THR A 59 8.15 -14.69 0.88
CA THR A 59 9.62 -14.53 1.08
C THR A 59 10.38 -14.43 -0.24
N SER A 60 9.74 -14.76 -1.36
CA SER A 60 10.26 -14.59 -2.72
C SER A 60 9.63 -13.39 -3.40
N GLY A 61 10.37 -12.72 -4.29
CA GLY A 61 9.83 -11.62 -5.11
C GLY A 61 9.53 -10.33 -4.34
N GLY A 62 9.09 -9.32 -5.08
CA GLY A 62 8.78 -7.99 -4.55
C GLY A 62 7.43 -7.95 -3.83
N LEU A 63 7.35 -7.28 -2.68
CA LEU A 63 6.06 -6.99 -2.04
C LEU A 63 5.74 -5.51 -2.23
N ILE A 64 4.64 -5.21 -2.93
CA ILE A 64 4.24 -3.84 -3.28
C ILE A 64 3.01 -3.45 -2.48
N GLY A 65 3.11 -2.34 -1.75
CA GLY A 65 1.99 -1.74 -1.00
C GLY A 65 1.24 -0.69 -1.79
N ASN A 66 -0.07 -0.58 -1.56
CA ASN A 66 -0.94 0.46 -2.08
C ASN A 66 -1.91 0.94 -1.00
N GLY A 67 -2.29 2.22 -1.04
CA GLY A 67 -3.36 2.74 -0.19
C GLY A 67 -2.97 4.00 0.57
N GLY A 68 -3.22 5.16 -0.03
CA GLY A 68 -3.14 6.44 0.68
C GLY A 68 -1.76 6.84 1.19
N TYR A 69 -0.70 6.29 0.61
CA TYR A 69 0.67 6.62 0.97
C TYR A 69 1.07 8.06 0.62
N THR A 70 1.83 8.67 1.51
CA THR A 70 2.68 9.85 1.26
C THR A 70 4.11 9.39 0.93
N ALA A 71 5.00 10.30 0.53
CA ALA A 71 6.41 9.97 0.33
C ALA A 71 7.07 9.44 1.61
N GLU A 72 6.78 10.09 2.75
CA GLU A 72 7.37 9.77 4.05
C GLU A 72 6.90 8.42 4.55
N SER A 73 5.59 8.16 4.49
CA SER A 73 5.03 6.87 4.91
C SER A 73 5.44 5.73 3.98
N ALA A 74 5.61 5.99 2.68
CA ALA A 74 6.14 5.00 1.74
C ALA A 74 7.61 4.69 2.03
N ALA A 75 8.44 5.71 2.23
CA ALA A 75 9.85 5.56 2.59
C ALA A 75 10.01 4.79 3.91
N ALA A 76 9.14 5.02 4.90
CA ALA A 76 9.16 4.30 6.16
C ALA A 76 8.90 2.79 5.98
N ARG A 77 7.95 2.40 5.11
CA ARG A 77 7.65 0.97 4.84
C ARG A 77 8.74 0.26 4.05
N ILE A 78 9.37 0.97 3.12
CA ILE A 78 10.52 0.41 2.39
C ILE A 78 11.71 0.30 3.34
N GLY A 79 11.96 1.33 4.15
CA GLY A 79 13.06 1.35 5.12
C GLY A 79 12.94 0.31 6.24
N SER A 80 11.71 -0.06 6.64
CA SER A 80 11.48 -1.16 7.60
C SER A 80 11.63 -2.55 6.99
N GLY A 81 11.70 -2.66 5.66
CA GLY A 81 11.69 -3.94 4.93
C GLY A 81 10.31 -4.56 4.76
N ASP A 82 9.24 -3.87 5.18
CA ASP A 82 7.85 -4.33 5.00
C ASP A 82 7.45 -4.39 3.51
N ALA A 83 8.04 -3.51 2.68
CA ALA A 83 7.77 -3.42 1.26
C ALA A 83 9.05 -3.32 0.43
N THR A 84 9.00 -3.85 -0.78
CA THR A 84 10.01 -3.59 -1.82
C THR A 84 9.72 -2.28 -2.55
N ALA A 85 8.44 -1.97 -2.76
CA ALA A 85 8.01 -0.73 -3.40
C ALA A 85 6.61 -0.33 -2.91
N ILE A 86 6.23 0.91 -3.18
CA ILE A 86 4.89 1.44 -2.91
C ILE A 86 4.34 2.03 -4.20
N SER A 87 3.09 1.68 -4.52
CA SER A 87 2.39 2.22 -5.68
C SER A 87 1.52 3.42 -5.31
N PHE A 88 1.45 4.40 -6.21
CA PHE A 88 0.60 5.57 -6.07
C PHE A 88 -0.35 5.67 -7.26
N GLY A 89 -1.66 5.71 -7.00
CA GLY A 89 -2.67 5.88 -8.05
C GLY A 89 -3.01 7.35 -8.27
N ARG A 90 -3.92 7.88 -7.45
CA ARG A 90 -4.46 9.24 -7.61
C ARG A 90 -3.41 10.35 -7.56
N SER A 91 -2.40 10.21 -6.72
CA SER A 91 -1.31 11.19 -6.67
C SER A 91 -0.66 11.33 -8.04
N TYR A 92 -0.47 10.22 -8.77
CA TYR A 92 0.04 10.22 -10.15
C TYR A 92 -0.98 10.74 -11.17
N MET A 93 -2.29 10.55 -10.96
CA MET A 93 -3.32 11.06 -11.88
C MET A 93 -3.27 12.59 -12.00
N ASN A 94 -2.99 13.30 -10.90
CA ASN A 94 -2.93 14.76 -10.90
C ASN A 94 -1.50 15.32 -10.90
N ASN A 95 -0.50 14.48 -10.68
CA ASN A 95 0.92 14.83 -10.70
C ASN A 95 1.66 13.79 -11.57
N PRO A 96 1.71 13.96 -12.90
CA PRO A 96 2.38 13.00 -13.78
C PRO A 96 3.88 12.86 -13.48
N ASP A 97 4.47 13.87 -12.84
CA ASP A 97 5.85 13.99 -12.37
C ASP A 97 5.99 13.73 -10.85
N LEU A 98 5.11 12.89 -10.27
CA LEU A 98 5.05 12.67 -8.83
C LEU A 98 6.40 12.24 -8.22
N ALA A 99 7.14 11.36 -8.91
CA ALA A 99 8.43 10.88 -8.40
C ALA A 99 9.46 12.00 -8.31
N GLU A 100 9.53 12.85 -9.33
CA GLU A 100 10.38 14.04 -9.37
C GLU A 100 9.98 15.02 -8.27
N ARG A 101 8.68 15.24 -8.07
CA ARG A 101 8.17 16.09 -6.99
C ARG A 101 8.54 15.56 -5.61
N PHE A 102 8.39 14.27 -5.37
CA PHE A 102 8.85 13.64 -4.13
C PHE A 102 10.34 13.80 -3.91
N LYS A 103 11.15 13.56 -4.95
CA LYS A 103 12.62 13.71 -4.86
C LYS A 103 13.03 15.16 -4.54
N ALA A 104 12.33 16.13 -5.09
CA ALA A 104 12.62 17.56 -4.89
C ALA A 104 11.94 18.17 -3.66
N GLY A 105 11.05 17.45 -2.97
CA GLY A 105 10.20 18.02 -1.93
C GLY A 105 9.24 19.09 -2.47
N ALA A 106 8.86 18.99 -3.74
CA ALA A 106 7.99 19.97 -4.40
C ALA A 106 6.52 19.78 -3.97
N PRO A 107 5.71 20.86 -3.97
CA PRO A 107 4.29 20.77 -3.68
C PRO A 107 3.57 19.86 -4.68
N LEU A 108 2.56 19.13 -4.20
CA LEU A 108 1.68 18.34 -5.04
C LEU A 108 0.43 19.13 -5.42
N GLU A 109 -0.03 18.95 -6.65
CA GLU A 109 -1.33 19.43 -7.07
C GLU A 109 -2.44 18.71 -6.29
N PRO A 110 -3.42 19.44 -5.75
CA PRO A 110 -4.50 18.87 -4.96
C PRO A 110 -5.35 17.93 -5.82
N LEU A 111 -5.83 16.84 -5.24
CA LEU A 111 -6.71 15.93 -5.97
C LEU A 111 -8.01 16.63 -6.37
N PRO A 112 -8.59 16.28 -7.54
CA PRO A 112 -9.86 16.85 -7.96
C PRO A 112 -10.94 16.60 -6.90
N PRO A 113 -11.93 17.50 -6.77
CA PRO A 113 -13.08 17.30 -5.90
C PRO A 113 -13.75 15.95 -6.19
N GLN A 114 -14.27 15.33 -5.14
CA GLN A 114 -15.06 14.10 -5.28
C GLN A 114 -16.44 14.46 -5.83
N GLU A 115 -16.88 13.75 -6.86
CA GLU A 115 -18.30 13.78 -7.29
C GLU A 115 -19.21 13.06 -6.28
#